data_AF-A0A0G1HEY0-F1
#
_entry.id   AF-A0A0G1HEY0-F1
#
_cell.length_a   1.000
_cell.length_b   1.000
_cell.length_c   1.000
_cell.angle_alpha   90.00
_cell.angle_beta   90.00
_cell.angle_gamma   90.00
#
_symmetry.space_group_name_H-M   'P 1'
#
loop_
_entity.id
_entity.type
_entity.pdbx_description
1 polymer ?
#
loop_
_entity_poly.entity_id
_entity_poly.type
_entity_poly.pdbx_seq_one_letter_code
_entity_poly.pdbx_strand_id
1 'polypeptide(L)'
;MKLEDLVRSDEEKLTPENLEDYRRSWAKVLKDVPKNSQIWPLLSDPELIEMLKTRGVRTESGVAPFAVMTKPFYCPGKCVYCPLEEGMPKSYLSDEPAAQRAKLLNFDPFKQVTGRLKQLKETGHLTDKIDLIVIGGTFSAYPDEYKREFFKGMFDGVNGFVSKTLEEAIRFNETARRRIVGISVETRPDWVSEQEIRLWRSMGVTKVQLGVQAFDEAIMRKIERGHSLDEVAEATRMCRNAGLKICYHFMPNLPGSSPEKDIEMAKIMFEDPRFMPDYLKVYPAMTIPGTEMHKMWERGEYIPYSEEKLKDVLKEVKALTPEWCRIDRLVRDISKKWVVAGEAKTNMRQILQAELLKVGKKCRCIRCREVRAGVYTDRVEYIERKRATLGGDELFLSFEGEGKLYSMLRLRLPKKGERMLFPELEGCAIVREVHTYGQVQGIDETEVDKTQHKGLGKKLMASAEQIASKKGFERIAVISAVGTREYYKKLGYRLEGEYMVKGI
;
A
#
# COMPACT_ATOMS: atom_id res chain seq x y z
N MET A 1 -2.31 44.91 -1.51
CA MET A 1 -2.76 44.15 -0.32
C MET A 1 -2.27 42.73 -0.46
N LYS A 2 -1.72 42.10 0.59
CA LYS A 2 -1.28 40.71 0.52
C LYS A 2 -2.47 39.78 0.78
N LEU A 3 -2.37 38.52 0.34
CA LEU A 3 -3.40 37.51 0.59
C LEU A 3 -3.66 37.34 2.10
N GLU A 4 -2.61 37.41 2.92
CA GLU A 4 -2.69 37.33 4.38
C GLU A 4 -3.62 38.39 4.97
N ASP A 5 -3.53 39.63 4.49
CA ASP A 5 -4.35 40.75 4.96
C ASP A 5 -5.83 40.55 4.58
N LEU A 6 -6.06 40.08 3.35
CA LEU A 6 -7.39 39.80 2.80
C LEU A 6 -8.09 38.66 3.54
N VAL A 7 -7.39 37.54 3.76
CA VAL A 7 -7.98 36.38 4.43
C VAL A 7 -8.30 36.72 5.88
N ARG A 8 -7.40 37.39 6.60
CA ARG A 8 -7.63 37.79 7.99
C ARG A 8 -8.76 38.81 8.17
N SER A 9 -8.92 39.74 7.22
CA SER A 9 -10.01 40.74 7.30
C SER A 9 -11.39 40.14 7.06
N ASP A 10 -11.45 39.04 6.31
CA ASP A 10 -12.69 38.38 5.93
C ASP A 10 -12.97 37.11 6.75
N GLU A 11 -12.02 36.67 7.58
CA GLU A 11 -12.02 35.36 8.24
C GLU A 11 -13.32 35.05 9.00
N GLU A 12 -13.79 35.98 9.83
CA GLU A 12 -15.02 35.83 10.62
C GLU A 12 -16.31 35.76 9.77
N LYS A 13 -16.22 36.09 8.48
CA LYS A 13 -17.35 36.08 7.53
C LYS A 13 -17.29 34.90 6.58
N LEU A 14 -16.19 34.15 6.57
CA LEU A 14 -16.04 33.00 5.69
C LEU A 14 -16.93 31.85 6.17
N THR A 15 -17.66 31.26 5.23
CA THR A 15 -18.41 30.02 5.44
C THR A 15 -18.13 29.06 4.28
N PRO A 16 -18.39 27.75 4.44
CA PRO A 16 -18.22 26.78 3.37
C PRO A 16 -18.91 27.19 2.05
N GLU A 17 -20.08 27.83 2.15
CA GLU A 17 -20.90 28.26 1.01
C GLU A 17 -20.34 29.48 0.28
N ASN A 18 -19.65 30.38 0.99
CA ASN A 18 -19.26 31.69 0.43
C ASN A 18 -17.75 31.80 0.12
N LEU A 19 -16.94 30.82 0.53
CA LEU A 19 -15.49 30.84 0.39
C LEU A 19 -15.01 31.04 -1.05
N GLU A 20 -15.69 30.43 -2.03
CA GLU A 20 -15.36 30.60 -3.45
C GLU A 20 -15.67 32.01 -3.97
N ASP A 21 -16.69 32.69 -3.42
CA ASP A 21 -17.01 34.07 -3.78
C ASP A 21 -15.96 35.04 -3.21
N TYR A 22 -15.53 34.83 -1.97
CA TYR A 22 -14.40 35.56 -1.38
C TYR A 22 -13.10 35.32 -2.15
N ARG A 23 -12.83 34.07 -2.54
CA ARG A 23 -11.68 33.72 -3.36
C ARG A 23 -11.66 34.46 -4.70
N ARG A 24 -12.82 34.61 -5.34
CA ARG A 24 -12.97 35.44 -6.56
C ARG A 24 -12.78 36.93 -6.27
N SER A 25 -13.24 37.41 -5.12
CA SER A 25 -13.02 38.80 -4.68
C SER A 25 -11.53 39.09 -4.47
N TRP A 26 -10.83 38.24 -3.72
CA TRP A 26 -9.39 38.34 -3.50
C TRP A 26 -8.59 38.28 -4.80
N ALA A 27 -9.02 37.46 -5.75
CA ALA A 27 -8.37 37.36 -7.06
C ALA A 27 -8.35 38.69 -7.83
N LYS A 28 -9.39 39.53 -7.68
CA LYS A 28 -9.42 40.87 -8.30
C LYS A 28 -8.34 41.79 -7.73
N VAL A 29 -8.03 41.66 -6.44
CA VAL A 29 -7.00 42.45 -5.75
C VAL A 29 -5.60 41.89 -6.01
N LEU A 30 -5.46 40.56 -6.05
CA LEU A 30 -4.19 39.86 -6.19
C LEU A 30 -3.73 39.67 -7.64
N LYS A 31 -4.63 39.88 -8.62
CA LYS A 31 -4.44 39.59 -10.06
C LYS A 31 -4.16 38.12 -10.39
N ASP A 32 -4.36 37.21 -9.43
CA ASP A 32 -4.31 35.77 -9.59
C ASP A 32 -5.26 35.11 -8.59
N VAL A 33 -5.82 33.95 -8.93
CA VAL A 33 -6.74 33.22 -8.05
C VAL A 33 -5.93 32.48 -6.99
N PRO A 34 -6.03 32.86 -5.70
CA PRO A 34 -5.28 32.17 -4.65
C PRO A 34 -5.69 30.71 -4.59
N LYS A 35 -4.70 29.82 -4.52
CA LYS A 35 -4.92 28.37 -4.41
C LYS A 35 -5.37 28.03 -3.00
N ASN A 36 -6.11 26.94 -2.83
CA ASN A 36 -6.48 26.41 -1.51
C ASN A 36 -5.28 26.35 -0.57
N SER A 37 -4.11 25.94 -1.09
CA SER A 37 -2.84 25.83 -0.38
C SER A 37 -2.30 27.12 0.24
N GLN A 38 -2.72 28.26 -0.30
CA GLN A 38 -2.32 29.59 0.16
C GLN A 38 -3.34 30.16 1.15
N ILE A 39 -4.57 29.64 1.16
CA ILE A 39 -5.68 30.13 1.99
C ILE A 39 -5.77 29.36 3.30
N TRP A 40 -5.78 28.02 3.26
CA TRP A 40 -6.00 27.20 4.45
C TRP A 40 -5.02 27.45 5.61
N PRO A 41 -3.71 27.76 5.40
CA PRO A 41 -2.80 28.05 6.52
C PRO A 41 -3.13 29.36 7.27
N LEU A 42 -4.00 30.18 6.69
CA LEU A 42 -4.40 31.49 7.21
C LEU A 42 -5.75 31.45 7.90
N LEU A 43 -6.43 30.30 7.89
CA LEU A 43 -7.72 30.11 8.54
C LEU A 43 -7.54 29.45 9.91
N SER A 44 -8.42 29.80 10.84
CA SER A 44 -8.56 29.19 12.15
C SER A 44 -9.74 28.22 12.25
N ASP A 45 -10.74 28.34 11.36
CA ASP A 45 -11.92 27.48 11.32
C ASP A 45 -11.58 26.07 10.78
N PRO A 46 -11.72 25.01 11.61
CA PRO A 46 -11.46 23.63 11.20
C PRO A 46 -12.32 23.12 10.04
N GLU A 47 -13.57 23.58 9.90
CA GLU A 47 -14.50 23.13 8.86
C GLU A 47 -14.08 23.68 7.48
N LEU A 48 -13.72 24.96 7.43
CA LEU A 48 -13.17 25.58 6.22
C LEU A 48 -11.82 24.97 5.82
N ILE A 49 -10.96 24.69 6.80
CA ILE A 49 -9.67 24.01 6.56
C ILE A 49 -9.91 22.63 5.95
N GLU A 50 -10.86 21.85 6.46
CA GLU A 50 -11.17 20.52 5.94
C GLU A 50 -11.74 20.58 4.52
N MET A 51 -12.63 21.53 4.23
CA MET A 51 -13.20 21.72 2.89
C MET A 51 -12.12 22.08 1.85
N LEU A 52 -11.12 22.88 2.25
CA LEU A 52 -10.03 23.28 1.36
C LEU A 52 -9.02 22.16 1.08
N LYS A 53 -9.04 21.06 1.84
CA LYS A 53 -8.20 19.87 1.57
C LYS A 53 -8.64 19.17 0.29
N THR A 54 -7.93 19.41 -0.79
CA THR A 54 -8.15 18.66 -2.03
C THR A 54 -7.72 17.19 -1.86
N ARG A 55 -8.56 16.22 -2.27
CA ARG A 55 -8.25 14.77 -2.23
C ARG A 55 -8.17 14.13 -0.82
N GLY A 56 -9.01 14.57 0.13
CA GLY A 56 -9.08 14.04 1.51
C GLY A 56 -9.06 12.51 1.64
N VAL A 57 -9.78 11.79 0.76
CA VAL A 57 -9.86 10.31 0.72
C VAL A 57 -8.49 9.61 0.69
N ARG A 58 -7.42 10.27 0.20
CA ARG A 58 -6.09 9.67 0.09
C ARG A 58 -5.30 9.69 1.40
N THR A 59 -5.71 10.47 2.40
CA THR A 59 -5.04 10.60 3.71
C THR A 59 -5.98 10.44 4.91
N GLU A 60 -7.25 10.11 4.68
CA GLU A 60 -8.23 9.80 5.75
C GLU A 60 -7.73 8.74 6.76
N SER A 61 -6.81 7.86 6.35
CA SER A 61 -6.23 6.83 7.22
C SER A 61 -5.12 7.33 8.16
N GLY A 62 -4.74 8.60 8.08
CA GLY A 62 -3.67 9.17 8.92
C GLY A 62 -2.27 8.71 8.59
N VAL A 63 -2.10 8.06 7.45
CA VAL A 63 -0.83 7.62 6.90
C VAL A 63 -0.76 8.12 5.47
N ALA A 64 0.29 8.86 5.13
CA ALA A 64 0.46 9.42 3.82
C ALA A 64 1.26 8.43 2.92
N PRO A 65 0.68 7.90 1.83
CA PRO A 65 1.38 7.00 0.93
C PRO A 65 2.28 7.78 -0.06
N PHE A 66 3.54 7.38 -0.15
CA PHE A 66 4.58 8.02 -0.94
C PHE A 66 5.14 7.01 -1.95
N ALA A 67 4.73 7.12 -3.21
CA ALA A 67 5.37 6.37 -4.28
C ALA A 67 6.70 7.04 -4.65
N VAL A 68 7.80 6.31 -4.51
CA VAL A 68 9.17 6.74 -4.85
C VAL A 68 9.70 5.76 -5.90
N MET A 69 10.16 6.28 -7.03
CA MET A 69 10.54 5.46 -8.17
C MET A 69 12.06 5.34 -8.29
N THR A 70 12.53 4.12 -8.54
CA THR A 70 13.96 3.85 -8.82
C THR A 70 14.36 4.36 -10.20
N LYS A 71 15.66 4.57 -10.43
CA LYS A 71 16.19 4.91 -11.76
C LYS A 71 15.89 3.80 -12.78
N PRO A 72 15.84 4.11 -14.09
CA PRO A 72 15.78 3.09 -15.13
C PRO A 72 16.95 2.11 -14.97
N PHE A 73 16.64 0.81 -14.99
CA PHE A 73 17.63 -0.24 -14.86
C PHE A 73 17.13 -1.51 -15.53
N TYR A 74 18.06 -2.44 -15.75
CA TYR A 74 17.78 -3.75 -16.31
C TYR A 74 16.65 -4.45 -15.56
N CYS A 75 15.72 -5.03 -16.32
CA CYS A 75 14.70 -5.92 -15.80
C CYS A 75 14.80 -7.25 -16.56
N PRO A 76 14.91 -8.39 -15.85
CA PRO A 76 15.07 -9.71 -16.45
C PRO A 76 13.80 -10.25 -17.11
N GLY A 77 12.66 -9.54 -16.99
CA GLY A 77 11.39 -9.97 -17.57
C GLY A 77 11.36 -9.74 -19.07
N LYS A 78 10.76 -10.67 -19.81
CA LYS A 78 10.45 -10.51 -21.25
C LYS A 78 8.95 -10.33 -21.52
N CYS A 79 8.19 -10.04 -20.46
CA CYS A 79 6.75 -10.09 -20.45
C CYS A 79 6.10 -9.31 -21.60
N VAL A 80 5.21 -9.97 -22.34
CA VAL A 80 4.63 -9.48 -23.59
C VAL A 80 3.83 -8.18 -23.44
N TYR A 81 3.29 -7.92 -22.26
CA TYR A 81 2.39 -6.79 -21.96
C TYR A 81 3.10 -5.59 -21.31
N CYS A 82 4.37 -5.72 -20.92
CA CYS A 82 5.08 -4.66 -20.19
C CYS A 82 5.55 -3.57 -21.16
N PRO A 83 5.12 -2.30 -21.00
CA PRO A 83 5.67 -1.22 -21.80
C PRO A 83 7.16 -0.98 -21.47
N LEU A 84 7.87 -0.50 -22.48
CA LEU A 84 9.26 -0.06 -22.38
C LEU A 84 9.36 1.33 -23.01
N GLU A 85 9.54 2.35 -22.17
CA GLU A 85 9.84 3.70 -22.60
C GLU A 85 11.29 4.02 -22.25
N GLU A 86 12.03 4.63 -23.17
CA GLU A 86 13.42 5.02 -22.94
C GLU A 86 13.53 6.00 -21.77
N GLY A 87 14.53 5.78 -20.91
CA GLY A 87 14.73 6.59 -19.71
C GLY A 87 13.67 6.38 -18.62
N MET A 88 12.87 5.31 -18.69
CA MET A 88 11.92 4.90 -17.65
C MET A 88 12.19 3.47 -17.18
N PRO A 89 11.94 3.13 -15.90
CA PRO A 89 11.91 1.73 -15.47
C PRO A 89 10.86 0.93 -16.24
N LYS A 90 11.16 -0.33 -16.54
CA LYS A 90 10.24 -1.25 -17.23
C LYS A 90 8.85 -1.24 -16.57
N SER A 91 7.80 -1.27 -17.39
CA SER A 91 6.38 -1.22 -17.01
C SER A 91 5.81 0.14 -16.61
N TYR A 92 6.61 1.21 -16.58
CA TYR A 92 6.16 2.57 -16.26
C TYR A 92 6.28 3.49 -17.47
N LEU A 93 5.28 4.35 -17.63
CA LEU A 93 5.23 5.39 -18.66
C LEU A 93 5.46 6.75 -18.01
N SER A 94 6.17 7.65 -18.69
CA SER A 94 6.65 8.92 -18.12
C SER A 94 5.55 9.93 -17.77
N ASP A 95 4.33 9.73 -18.25
CA ASP A 95 3.18 10.58 -17.95
C ASP A 95 2.34 10.05 -16.78
N GLU A 96 2.63 8.87 -16.25
CA GLU A 96 2.02 8.43 -15.00
C GLU A 96 2.43 9.40 -13.87
N PRO A 97 1.52 9.86 -13.00
CA PRO A 97 1.81 10.98 -12.11
C PRO A 97 3.04 10.80 -11.21
N ALA A 98 3.30 9.58 -10.71
CA ALA A 98 4.49 9.29 -9.91
C ALA A 98 5.77 9.19 -10.77
N ALA A 99 5.66 8.60 -11.95
CA ALA A 99 6.74 8.44 -12.91
C ALA A 99 7.22 9.79 -13.45
N GLN A 100 6.29 10.67 -13.81
CA GLN A 100 6.56 12.03 -14.28
C GLN A 100 7.36 12.83 -13.24
N ARG A 101 6.92 12.80 -11.97
CA ARG A 101 7.64 13.46 -10.88
C ARG A 101 9.04 12.89 -10.69
N ALA A 102 9.18 11.57 -10.75
CA ALA A 102 10.48 10.92 -10.60
C ALA A 102 11.45 11.31 -11.72
N LYS A 103 10.99 11.29 -12.98
CA LYS A 103 11.78 11.68 -14.16
C LYS A 103 12.28 13.13 -14.05
N LEU A 104 11.40 14.07 -13.68
CA LEU A 104 11.77 15.48 -13.47
C LEU A 104 12.83 15.69 -12.38
N LEU A 105 12.89 14.77 -11.42
CA LEU A 105 13.84 14.79 -10.31
C LEU A 105 15.02 13.85 -10.54
N ASN A 106 15.23 13.36 -11.77
CA ASN A 106 16.28 12.42 -12.15
C ASN A 106 16.32 11.16 -11.26
N PHE A 107 15.15 10.71 -10.80
CA PHE A 107 14.98 9.55 -9.93
C PHE A 107 15.73 9.63 -8.59
N ASP A 108 16.10 10.84 -8.15
CA ASP A 108 16.75 11.09 -6.86
C ASP A 108 15.76 10.83 -5.71
N PRO A 109 16.02 9.88 -4.80
CA PRO A 109 15.09 9.52 -3.74
C PRO A 109 14.84 10.65 -2.73
N PHE A 110 15.89 11.42 -2.38
CA PHE A 110 15.77 12.53 -1.44
C PHE A 110 14.88 13.63 -2.00
N LYS A 111 15.10 14.01 -3.26
CA LYS A 111 14.29 15.03 -3.96
C LYS A 111 12.85 14.57 -4.17
N GLN A 112 12.64 13.30 -4.52
CA GLN A 112 11.29 12.74 -4.68
C GLN A 112 10.49 12.82 -3.38
N VAL A 113 11.10 12.44 -2.25
CA VAL A 113 10.45 12.50 -0.93
C VAL A 113 10.20 13.94 -0.49
N THR A 114 11.22 14.80 -0.51
CA THR A 114 11.10 16.21 -0.08
C THR A 114 10.13 17.01 -0.95
N GLY A 115 10.14 16.80 -2.26
CA GLY A 115 9.17 17.40 -3.18
C GLY A 115 7.74 16.97 -2.89
N ARG A 116 7.53 15.67 -2.56
CA ARG A 116 6.21 15.16 -2.18
C ARG A 116 5.75 15.67 -0.82
N LEU A 117 6.65 15.80 0.15
CA LEU A 117 6.38 16.40 1.46
C LEU A 117 5.91 17.86 1.30
N LYS A 118 6.63 18.64 0.50
CA LYS A 118 6.27 20.03 0.20
C LYS A 118 4.88 20.12 -0.42
N GLN A 119 4.61 19.31 -1.45
CA GLN A 119 3.30 19.27 -2.11
C GLN A 119 2.16 18.92 -1.15
N LEU A 120 2.34 17.91 -0.30
CA LEU A 120 1.30 17.48 0.64
C LEU A 120 1.04 18.52 1.73
N LYS A 121 2.11 19.14 2.24
CA LYS A 121 2.01 20.27 3.17
C LYS A 121 1.24 21.42 2.53
N GLU A 122 1.56 21.80 1.30
CA GLU A 122 0.82 22.84 0.58
C GLU A 122 -0.66 22.50 0.47
N THR A 123 -1.04 21.25 0.24
CA THR A 123 -2.45 20.82 0.15
C THR A 123 -3.15 20.50 1.48
N GLY A 124 -2.52 20.79 2.63
CA GLY A 124 -3.15 20.61 3.95
C GLY A 124 -3.20 19.17 4.46
N HIS A 125 -2.38 18.26 3.92
CA HIS A 125 -2.32 16.87 4.37
C HIS A 125 -1.28 16.68 5.48
N LEU A 126 -1.65 15.92 6.52
CA LEU A 126 -0.72 15.49 7.57
C LEU A 126 0.35 14.55 7.00
N THR A 127 1.59 14.73 7.45
CA THR A 127 2.77 13.98 6.98
C THR A 127 3.58 13.37 8.12
N ASP A 128 2.98 13.23 9.31
CA ASP A 128 3.65 12.69 10.50
C ASP A 128 3.91 11.18 10.39
N LYS A 129 3.06 10.47 9.65
CA LYS A 129 3.19 9.03 9.38
C LYS A 129 3.23 8.79 7.88
N ILE A 130 4.31 8.18 7.40
CA ILE A 130 4.59 7.99 5.97
C ILE A 130 4.72 6.51 5.65
N ASP A 131 4.02 6.05 4.61
CA ASP A 131 4.19 4.72 4.02
C ASP A 131 4.91 4.87 2.67
N LEU A 132 6.16 4.42 2.60
CA LEU A 132 6.97 4.49 1.38
C LEU A 132 6.68 3.30 0.47
N ILE A 133 6.49 3.56 -0.81
CA ILE A 133 6.17 2.56 -1.83
C ILE A 133 7.22 2.70 -2.93
N VAL A 134 8.22 1.83 -2.89
CA VAL A 134 9.28 1.75 -3.89
C VAL A 134 8.72 1.08 -5.14
N ILE A 135 8.60 1.84 -6.21
CA ILE A 135 8.03 1.41 -7.50
C ILE A 135 9.09 1.46 -8.61
N GLY A 136 8.89 0.66 -9.65
CA GLY A 136 9.82 0.59 -10.78
C GLY A 136 9.85 -0.82 -11.39
N GLY A 137 10.98 -1.24 -11.93
CA GLY A 137 11.14 -2.58 -12.49
C GLY A 137 11.21 -3.68 -11.43
N THR A 138 12.14 -4.62 -11.61
CA THR A 138 12.40 -5.65 -10.59
C THR A 138 13.36 -5.07 -9.56
N PHE A 139 12.88 -4.63 -8.39
CA PHE A 139 13.73 -3.99 -7.38
C PHE A 139 14.94 -4.85 -6.98
N SER A 140 14.74 -6.17 -6.89
CA SER A 140 15.78 -7.14 -6.56
C SER A 140 16.88 -7.30 -7.61
N ALA A 141 16.66 -6.82 -8.84
CA ALA A 141 17.67 -6.86 -9.89
C ALA A 141 18.72 -5.75 -9.75
N TYR A 142 18.47 -4.73 -8.91
CA TYR A 142 19.41 -3.64 -8.72
C TYR A 142 20.58 -4.07 -7.84
N PRO A 143 21.80 -3.52 -8.04
CA PRO A 143 22.93 -3.76 -7.17
C PRO A 143 22.64 -3.36 -5.72
N ASP A 144 23.18 -4.12 -4.77
CA ASP A 144 22.97 -3.92 -3.32
C ASP A 144 23.37 -2.52 -2.86
N GLU A 145 24.49 -2.00 -3.35
CA GLU A 145 24.95 -0.65 -3.07
C GLU A 145 23.91 0.41 -3.49
N TYR A 146 23.37 0.29 -4.70
CA TYR A 146 22.31 1.20 -5.17
C TYR A 146 21.05 1.10 -4.31
N LYS A 147 20.63 -0.13 -3.95
CA LYS A 147 19.45 -0.34 -3.08
C LYS A 147 19.64 0.37 -1.74
N ARG A 148 20.82 0.23 -1.11
CA ARG A 148 21.16 0.88 0.16
C ARG A 148 21.18 2.40 0.06
N GLU A 149 21.88 2.96 -0.93
CA GLU A 149 21.95 4.41 -1.12
C GLU A 149 20.57 5.00 -1.45
N PHE A 150 19.77 4.28 -2.23
CA PHE A 150 18.41 4.70 -2.55
C PHE A 150 17.55 4.80 -1.28
N PHE A 151 17.61 3.79 -0.42
CA PHE A 151 16.89 3.79 0.85
C PHE A 151 17.40 4.87 1.80
N LYS A 152 18.72 5.06 1.89
CA LYS A 152 19.33 6.12 2.69
C LYS A 152 18.77 7.48 2.27
N GLY A 153 18.76 7.76 0.97
CA GLY A 153 18.18 9.00 0.43
C GLY A 153 16.68 9.18 0.73
N MET A 154 15.91 8.09 0.77
CA MET A 154 14.50 8.16 1.20
C MET A 154 14.37 8.52 2.69
N PHE A 155 15.14 7.86 3.57
CA PHE A 155 15.16 8.17 5.00
C PHE A 155 15.62 9.60 5.25
N ASP A 156 16.73 10.02 4.62
CA ASP A 156 17.26 11.38 4.68
C ASP A 156 16.22 12.40 4.22
N GLY A 157 15.47 12.11 3.15
CA GLY A 157 14.39 12.97 2.65
C GLY A 157 13.23 13.13 3.63
N VAL A 158 12.88 12.07 4.38
CA VAL A 158 11.87 12.15 5.45
C VAL A 158 12.39 12.87 6.68
N ASN A 159 13.64 12.57 7.08
CA ASN A 159 14.31 13.15 8.24
C ASN A 159 14.61 14.64 8.05
N GLY A 160 14.85 15.06 6.80
CA GLY A 160 15.13 16.45 6.42
C GLY A 160 16.62 16.83 6.43
N PHE A 161 17.53 15.86 6.54
CA PHE A 161 18.98 16.06 6.49
C PHE A 161 19.68 14.82 5.93
N VAL A 162 20.95 14.96 5.52
CA VAL A 162 21.75 13.87 4.94
C VAL A 162 22.55 13.18 6.05
N SER A 163 22.31 11.88 6.24
CA SER A 163 23.05 11.04 7.20
C SER A 163 24.36 10.53 6.58
N LYS A 164 25.29 9.98 7.38
CA LYS A 164 26.50 9.34 6.85
C LYS A 164 26.22 7.94 6.30
N THR A 165 25.35 7.20 6.96
CA THR A 165 24.99 5.81 6.61
C THR A 165 23.48 5.60 6.62
N LEU A 166 23.02 4.50 6.01
CA LEU A 166 21.62 4.10 6.07
C LEU A 166 21.19 3.80 7.51
N GLU A 167 22.04 3.13 8.29
CA GLU A 167 21.78 2.71 9.67
C GLU A 167 21.58 3.92 10.58
N GLU A 168 22.38 4.98 10.37
CA GLU A 168 22.20 6.26 11.04
C GLU A 168 20.86 6.91 10.67
N ALA A 169 20.51 6.95 9.38
CA ALA A 169 19.25 7.51 8.89
C ALA A 169 18.02 6.77 9.46
N ILE A 170 18.10 5.43 9.55
CA ILE A 170 17.09 4.58 10.19
C ILE A 170 16.96 4.92 11.67
N ARG A 171 18.08 4.99 12.41
CA ARG A 171 18.09 5.27 13.84
C ARG A 171 17.45 6.62 14.16
N PHE A 172 17.77 7.66 13.37
CA PHE A 172 17.13 8.97 13.53
C PHE A 172 15.63 8.93 13.27
N ASN A 173 15.17 8.13 12.29
CA ASN A 173 13.76 8.09 11.96
C ASN A 173 12.88 7.46 13.05
N GLU A 174 13.43 6.61 13.93
CA GLU A 174 12.68 5.97 15.02
C GLU A 174 11.96 6.99 15.93
N THR A 175 12.58 8.15 16.15
CA THR A 175 12.08 9.20 17.05
C THR A 175 11.77 10.52 16.36
N ALA A 176 11.99 10.62 15.04
CA ALA A 176 11.74 11.82 14.26
C ALA A 176 10.26 12.27 14.30
N ARG A 177 10.05 13.57 13.99
CA ARG A 177 8.71 14.16 13.84
C ARG A 177 7.90 13.47 12.74
N ARG A 178 8.55 13.15 11.61
CA ARG A 178 7.96 12.40 10.51
C ARG A 178 8.49 10.98 10.54
N ARG A 179 7.59 10.03 10.71
CA ARG A 179 7.93 8.62 10.94
C ARG A 179 7.57 7.76 9.75
N ILE A 180 8.50 6.93 9.33
CA ILE A 180 8.25 5.91 8.31
C ILE A 180 7.58 4.72 8.99
N VAL A 181 6.28 4.59 8.79
CA VAL A 181 5.42 3.56 9.40
C VAL A 181 5.18 2.36 8.47
N GLY A 182 5.78 2.38 7.28
CA GLY A 182 5.74 1.30 6.33
C GLY A 182 6.70 1.56 5.17
N ILE A 183 7.28 0.49 4.65
CA ILE A 183 8.04 0.53 3.40
C ILE A 183 7.65 -0.72 2.62
N SER A 184 7.36 -0.54 1.35
CA SER A 184 7.08 -1.63 0.42
C SER A 184 7.95 -1.58 -0.82
N VAL A 185 8.34 -2.76 -1.30
CA VAL A 185 9.12 -2.94 -2.55
C VAL A 185 8.36 -3.81 -3.53
N GLU A 186 8.54 -3.56 -4.82
CA GLU A 186 7.95 -4.35 -5.90
C GLU A 186 9.03 -5.23 -6.55
N THR A 187 8.77 -6.54 -6.65
CA THR A 187 9.72 -7.47 -7.25
C THR A 187 9.02 -8.65 -7.93
N ARG A 188 9.81 -9.49 -8.60
CA ARG A 188 9.34 -10.74 -9.17
C ARG A 188 9.47 -11.89 -8.16
N PRO A 189 8.53 -12.84 -8.13
CA PRO A 189 8.65 -14.08 -7.35
C PRO A 189 9.99 -14.82 -7.51
N ASP A 190 10.48 -14.99 -8.74
CA ASP A 190 11.75 -15.65 -9.07
C ASP A 190 13.01 -14.88 -8.63
N TRP A 191 12.84 -13.66 -8.11
CA TRP A 191 13.92 -12.83 -7.56
C TRP A 191 13.83 -12.67 -6.04
N VAL A 192 13.00 -13.48 -5.39
CA VAL A 192 12.93 -13.55 -3.94
C VAL A 192 13.87 -14.64 -3.47
N SER A 193 14.98 -14.25 -2.85
CA SER A 193 15.93 -15.16 -2.21
C SER A 193 16.06 -14.86 -0.72
N GLU A 194 16.65 -15.79 0.03
CA GLU A 194 17.01 -15.57 1.43
C GLU A 194 17.88 -14.31 1.61
N GLN A 195 18.84 -14.07 0.70
CA GLN A 195 19.72 -12.90 0.72
C GLN A 195 18.93 -11.60 0.51
N GLU A 196 18.01 -11.59 -0.46
CA GLU A 196 17.15 -10.44 -0.73
C GLU A 196 16.25 -10.12 0.47
N ILE A 197 15.64 -11.12 1.09
CA ILE A 197 14.79 -10.90 2.28
C ILE A 197 15.60 -10.30 3.44
N ARG A 198 16.83 -10.78 3.68
CA ARG A 198 17.73 -10.19 4.69
C ARG A 198 18.02 -8.73 4.39
N LEU A 199 18.36 -8.41 3.14
CA LEU A 199 18.65 -7.04 2.71
C LEU A 199 17.43 -6.13 2.87
N TRP A 200 16.24 -6.59 2.45
CA TRP A 200 15.01 -5.83 2.61
C TRP A 200 14.73 -5.52 4.09
N ARG A 201 14.91 -6.52 4.97
CA ARG A 201 14.70 -6.34 6.41
C ARG A 201 15.69 -5.34 7.01
N SER A 202 16.97 -5.41 6.67
CA SER A 202 17.97 -4.42 7.16
C SER A 202 17.69 -3.00 6.67
N MET A 203 16.95 -2.84 5.57
CA MET A 203 16.52 -1.53 5.06
C MET A 203 15.13 -1.09 5.59
N GLY A 204 14.51 -1.86 6.49
CA GLY A 204 13.22 -1.53 7.12
C GLY A 204 11.97 -1.89 6.31
N VAL A 205 12.08 -2.71 5.25
CA VAL A 205 10.95 -3.14 4.41
C VAL A 205 9.98 -4.01 5.21
N THR A 206 8.70 -3.65 5.25
CA THR A 206 7.66 -4.41 5.97
C THR A 206 6.62 -5.07 5.06
N LYS A 207 6.63 -4.75 3.75
CA LYS A 207 5.73 -5.32 2.76
C LYS A 207 6.47 -5.61 1.46
N VAL A 208 6.21 -6.76 0.85
CA VAL A 208 6.66 -7.06 -0.51
C VAL A 208 5.45 -7.11 -1.44
N GLN A 209 5.63 -6.66 -2.68
CA GLN A 209 4.63 -6.78 -3.72
C GLN A 209 5.18 -7.63 -4.86
N LEU A 210 4.55 -8.78 -5.07
CA LEU A 210 4.99 -9.79 -6.01
C LEU A 210 4.16 -9.69 -7.29
N GLY A 211 4.87 -9.52 -8.41
CA GLY A 211 4.27 -9.53 -9.74
C GLY A 211 3.86 -10.93 -10.19
N VAL A 212 2.86 -11.57 -9.58
CA VAL A 212 2.40 -12.93 -9.92
C VAL A 212 1.63 -12.95 -11.24
N GLN A 213 0.75 -11.97 -11.44
CA GLN A 213 -0.08 -11.73 -12.62
C GLN A 213 -1.18 -12.77 -12.85
N ALA A 214 -0.86 -14.06 -12.98
CA ALA A 214 -1.82 -15.11 -13.27
C ALA A 214 -1.56 -16.36 -12.42
N PHE A 215 -2.62 -17.16 -12.21
CA PHE A 215 -2.59 -18.44 -11.48
C PHE A 215 -2.83 -19.62 -12.43
N ASP A 216 -2.38 -19.48 -13.69
CA ASP A 216 -2.46 -20.47 -14.75
C ASP A 216 -1.12 -20.49 -15.50
N GLU A 217 -0.43 -21.63 -15.45
CA GLU A 217 0.90 -21.82 -16.04
C GLU A 217 0.92 -21.66 -17.56
N ALA A 218 -0.17 -21.99 -18.26
CA ALA A 218 -0.25 -21.82 -19.71
C ALA A 218 -0.35 -20.34 -20.08
N ILE A 219 -1.11 -19.56 -19.32
CA ILE A 219 -1.16 -18.09 -19.47
C ILE A 219 0.21 -17.49 -19.16
N MET A 220 0.86 -17.92 -18.07
CA MET A 220 2.18 -17.44 -17.66
C MET A 220 3.27 -17.69 -18.71
N ARG A 221 3.24 -18.86 -19.36
CA ARG A 221 4.11 -19.17 -20.51
C ARG A 221 3.78 -18.28 -21.71
N LYS A 222 2.50 -18.14 -22.07
CA LYS A 222 2.06 -17.34 -23.21
C LYS A 222 2.45 -15.86 -23.09
N ILE A 223 2.44 -15.32 -21.88
CA ILE A 223 2.82 -13.93 -21.62
C ILE A 223 4.31 -13.73 -21.33
N GLU A 224 5.11 -14.81 -21.43
CA GLU A 224 6.54 -14.83 -21.10
C GLU A 224 6.84 -14.24 -19.72
N ARG A 225 6.07 -14.66 -18.69
CA ARG A 225 6.23 -14.09 -17.35
C ARG A 225 7.57 -14.44 -16.73
N GLY A 226 8.01 -15.68 -16.94
CA GLY A 226 9.34 -16.18 -16.58
C GLY A 226 9.47 -16.71 -15.15
N HIS A 227 8.38 -17.11 -14.50
CA HIS A 227 8.40 -17.90 -13.27
C HIS A 227 7.19 -18.84 -13.18
N SER A 228 7.29 -19.88 -12.36
CA SER A 228 6.22 -20.83 -12.05
C SER A 228 5.42 -20.44 -10.80
N LEU A 229 4.28 -21.09 -10.60
CA LEU A 229 3.49 -20.99 -9.39
C LEU A 229 4.17 -21.60 -8.17
N ASP A 230 5.10 -22.55 -8.36
CA ASP A 230 5.88 -23.10 -7.26
C ASP A 230 6.92 -22.08 -6.75
N GLU A 231 7.53 -21.31 -7.65
CA GLU A 231 8.39 -20.17 -7.26
C GLU A 231 7.58 -19.08 -6.53
N VAL A 232 6.33 -18.83 -6.95
CA VAL A 232 5.40 -17.95 -6.23
C VAL A 232 5.10 -18.48 -4.83
N ALA A 233 4.81 -19.79 -4.71
CA ALA A 233 4.52 -20.43 -3.43
C ALA A 233 5.70 -20.33 -2.47
N GLU A 234 6.90 -20.61 -2.95
CA GLU A 234 8.13 -20.59 -2.14
C GLU A 234 8.52 -19.16 -1.73
N ALA A 235 8.49 -18.20 -2.65
CA ALA A 235 8.69 -16.79 -2.34
C ALA A 235 7.69 -16.30 -1.28
N THR A 236 6.44 -16.73 -1.38
CA THR A 236 5.37 -16.41 -0.42
C THR A 236 5.65 -17.02 0.94
N ARG A 237 6.01 -18.31 1.01
CA ARG A 237 6.37 -19.00 2.26
C ARG A 237 7.53 -18.31 2.98
N MET A 238 8.62 -18.04 2.27
CA MET A 238 9.80 -17.36 2.81
C MET A 238 9.44 -15.97 3.34
N CYS A 239 8.71 -15.17 2.55
CA CYS A 239 8.31 -13.82 2.98
C CYS A 239 7.40 -13.86 4.21
N ARG A 240 6.45 -14.80 4.28
CA ARG A 240 5.59 -14.97 5.47
C ARG A 240 6.39 -15.35 6.70
N ASN A 241 7.32 -16.32 6.59
CA ASN A 241 8.18 -16.74 7.69
C ASN A 241 9.17 -15.63 8.13
N ALA A 242 9.48 -14.66 7.25
CA ALA A 242 10.19 -13.43 7.61
C ALA A 242 9.26 -12.32 8.17
N GLY A 243 7.98 -12.59 8.32
CA GLY A 243 6.97 -11.66 8.83
C GLY A 243 6.43 -10.66 7.80
N LEU A 244 6.99 -10.57 6.59
CA LEU A 244 6.61 -9.57 5.59
C LEU A 244 5.13 -9.67 5.21
N LYS A 245 4.45 -8.53 5.06
CA LYS A 245 3.13 -8.45 4.42
C LYS A 245 3.25 -8.73 2.93
N ILE A 246 2.31 -9.45 2.35
CA ILE A 246 2.39 -9.90 0.96
C ILE A 246 1.29 -9.29 0.11
N CYS A 247 1.68 -8.53 -0.90
CA CYS A 247 0.80 -8.04 -1.94
C CYS A 247 1.03 -8.81 -3.23
N TYR A 248 -0.03 -9.29 -3.87
CA TYR A 248 0.05 -9.79 -5.23
C TYR A 248 -0.42 -8.73 -6.23
N HIS A 249 0.28 -8.63 -7.35
CA HIS A 249 -0.27 -8.04 -8.56
C HIS A 249 -0.96 -9.15 -9.34
N PHE A 250 -2.24 -8.98 -9.64
CA PHE A 250 -3.08 -9.92 -10.37
C PHE A 250 -3.64 -9.22 -11.61
N MET A 251 -3.52 -9.86 -12.77
CA MET A 251 -3.87 -9.30 -14.06
C MET A 251 -4.90 -10.18 -14.77
N PRO A 252 -6.20 -9.88 -14.66
CA PRO A 252 -7.19 -10.47 -15.54
C PRO A 252 -7.03 -9.92 -16.97
N ASN A 253 -7.75 -10.51 -17.93
CA ASN A 253 -7.76 -10.10 -19.34
C ASN A 253 -6.41 -10.30 -20.06
N LEU A 254 -5.55 -11.22 -19.61
CA LEU A 254 -4.27 -11.52 -20.28
C LEU A 254 -4.46 -12.36 -21.56
N PRO A 255 -3.52 -12.31 -22.54
CA PRO A 255 -3.53 -13.19 -23.69
C PRO A 255 -3.64 -14.68 -23.31
N GLY A 256 -4.65 -15.37 -23.85
CA GLY A 256 -4.94 -16.78 -23.54
C GLY A 256 -5.86 -17.01 -22.33
N SER A 257 -6.27 -15.94 -21.64
CA SER A 257 -7.30 -15.99 -20.60
C SER A 257 -8.72 -15.91 -21.18
N SER A 258 -9.70 -16.12 -20.30
CA SER A 258 -11.12 -15.85 -20.51
C SER A 258 -11.74 -15.35 -19.19
N PRO A 259 -12.93 -14.73 -19.21
CA PRO A 259 -13.61 -14.30 -17.98
C PRO A 259 -13.74 -15.42 -16.94
N GLU A 260 -14.05 -16.64 -17.39
CA GLU A 260 -14.20 -17.82 -16.53
C GLU A 260 -12.86 -18.23 -15.93
N LYS A 261 -11.78 -18.22 -16.73
CA LYS A 261 -10.43 -18.50 -16.24
C LYS A 261 -9.95 -17.45 -15.25
N ASP A 262 -10.23 -16.17 -15.47
CA ASP A 262 -9.84 -15.10 -14.55
C ASP A 262 -10.53 -15.25 -13.19
N ILE A 263 -11.81 -15.65 -13.19
CA ILE A 263 -12.56 -15.95 -11.96
C ILE A 263 -11.97 -17.18 -11.27
N GLU A 264 -11.64 -18.24 -12.02
CA GLU A 264 -11.05 -19.45 -11.47
C GLU A 264 -9.65 -19.21 -10.87
N MET A 265 -8.79 -18.46 -11.58
CA MET A 265 -7.50 -18.01 -11.06
C MET A 265 -7.65 -17.20 -9.77
N ALA A 266 -8.70 -16.37 -9.65
CA ALA A 266 -8.97 -15.64 -8.43
C ALA A 266 -9.38 -16.56 -7.27
N LYS A 267 -10.15 -17.63 -7.52
CA LYS A 267 -10.45 -18.65 -6.51
C LYS A 267 -9.17 -19.37 -6.05
N ILE A 268 -8.37 -19.87 -7.00
CA ILE A 268 -7.08 -20.54 -6.71
C ILE A 268 -6.21 -19.63 -5.83
N MET A 269 -6.06 -18.35 -6.20
CA MET A 269 -5.27 -17.38 -5.43
C MET A 269 -5.71 -17.26 -3.96
N PHE A 270 -7.02 -17.34 -3.68
CA PHE A 270 -7.58 -17.14 -2.34
C PHE A 270 -7.78 -18.44 -1.55
N GLU A 271 -7.88 -19.58 -2.21
CA GLU A 271 -8.24 -20.87 -1.61
C GLU A 271 -7.05 -21.84 -1.50
N ASP A 272 -6.05 -21.73 -2.38
CA ASP A 272 -4.86 -22.58 -2.31
C ASP A 272 -3.90 -22.08 -1.19
N PRO A 273 -3.57 -22.92 -0.19
CA PRO A 273 -2.68 -22.56 0.93
C PRO A 273 -1.30 -22.04 0.54
N ARG A 274 -0.84 -22.30 -0.69
CA ARG A 274 0.41 -21.77 -1.25
C ARG A 274 0.39 -20.26 -1.45
N PHE A 275 -0.78 -19.65 -1.65
CA PHE A 275 -0.93 -18.29 -2.18
C PHE A 275 -1.52 -17.30 -1.17
N MET A 276 -2.85 -17.22 -1.02
CA MET A 276 -3.60 -16.46 0.00
C MET A 276 -3.02 -15.08 0.41
N PRO A 277 -2.84 -14.11 -0.52
CA PRO A 277 -2.15 -12.86 -0.22
C PRO A 277 -2.89 -12.00 0.82
N ASP A 278 -2.15 -11.12 1.50
CA ASP A 278 -2.70 -10.15 2.44
C ASP A 278 -3.28 -8.92 1.73
N TYR A 279 -2.66 -8.58 0.60
CA TYR A 279 -2.96 -7.40 -0.21
C TYR A 279 -3.08 -7.79 -1.68
N LEU A 280 -3.92 -7.07 -2.43
CA LEU A 280 -4.12 -7.30 -3.85
C LEU A 280 -4.10 -5.99 -4.64
N LYS A 281 -3.39 -6.01 -5.75
CA LYS A 281 -3.46 -5.00 -6.81
C LYS A 281 -3.99 -5.67 -8.07
N VAL A 282 -5.21 -5.33 -8.46
CA VAL A 282 -5.86 -5.89 -9.65
C VAL A 282 -5.63 -4.94 -10.83
N TYR A 283 -4.92 -5.42 -11.85
CA TYR A 283 -4.52 -4.66 -13.03
C TYR A 283 -4.96 -5.39 -14.29
N PRO A 284 -6.21 -5.19 -14.76
CA PRO A 284 -6.63 -5.73 -16.04
C PRO A 284 -5.62 -5.38 -17.13
N ALA A 285 -5.27 -6.35 -17.98
CA ALA A 285 -4.34 -6.11 -19.06
C ALA A 285 -4.90 -5.05 -20.01
N MET A 286 -4.06 -4.08 -20.34
CA MET A 286 -4.34 -2.99 -21.29
C MET A 286 -3.33 -3.09 -22.43
N THR A 287 -3.79 -2.98 -23.67
CA THR A 287 -2.90 -3.02 -24.84
C THR A 287 -2.20 -1.68 -24.97
N ILE A 288 -0.88 -1.68 -24.78
CA ILE A 288 -0.03 -0.48 -24.85
C ILE A 288 0.82 -0.53 -26.13
N PRO A 289 0.92 0.55 -26.91
CA PRO A 289 1.76 0.62 -28.11
C PRO A 289 3.19 0.13 -27.89
N GLY A 290 3.76 -0.53 -28.89
CA GLY A 290 5.15 -1.00 -28.88
C GLY A 290 5.41 -2.26 -28.05
N THR A 291 4.41 -2.81 -27.36
CA THR A 291 4.52 -4.09 -26.66
C THR A 291 4.31 -5.29 -27.59
N GLU A 292 4.75 -6.49 -27.21
CA GLU A 292 4.42 -7.69 -27.99
C GLU A 292 2.92 -7.97 -27.96
N MET A 293 2.25 -7.71 -26.82
CA MET A 293 0.80 -7.82 -26.71
C MET A 293 0.06 -6.88 -27.67
N HIS A 294 0.63 -5.72 -28.00
CA HIS A 294 0.10 -4.85 -29.06
C HIS A 294 0.16 -5.53 -30.42
N LYS A 295 1.28 -6.16 -30.77
CA LYS A 295 1.39 -6.89 -32.04
C LYS A 295 0.47 -8.11 -32.09
N MET A 296 0.30 -8.83 -30.98
CA MET A 296 -0.69 -9.91 -30.86
C MET A 296 -2.11 -9.39 -31.15
N TRP A 297 -2.43 -8.19 -30.67
CA TRP A 297 -3.71 -7.55 -30.95
C TRP A 297 -3.85 -7.15 -32.43
N GLU A 298 -2.83 -6.55 -33.02
CA GLU A 298 -2.81 -6.20 -34.46
C GLU A 298 -2.97 -7.43 -35.36
N ARG A 299 -2.44 -8.59 -34.94
CA ARG A 299 -2.59 -9.89 -35.63
C ARG A 299 -3.92 -10.59 -35.34
N GLY A 300 -4.76 -10.06 -34.45
CA GLY A 300 -6.01 -10.70 -34.01
C GLY A 300 -5.84 -11.91 -33.08
N GLU A 301 -4.63 -12.17 -32.58
CA GLU A 301 -4.32 -13.27 -31.66
C GLU A 301 -4.73 -12.98 -30.20
N TYR A 302 -4.97 -11.70 -29.89
CA TYR A 302 -5.48 -11.24 -28.60
C TYR A 302 -6.55 -10.18 -28.81
N ILE A 303 -7.73 -10.42 -28.23
CA ILE A 303 -8.84 -9.48 -28.23
C ILE A 303 -9.18 -9.19 -26.76
N PRO A 304 -9.01 -7.95 -26.28
CA PRO A 304 -9.36 -7.61 -24.91
C PRO A 304 -10.87 -7.74 -24.69
N TYR A 305 -11.27 -7.95 -23.44
CA TYR A 305 -12.68 -7.99 -23.07
C TYR A 305 -13.41 -6.69 -23.40
N SER A 306 -14.70 -6.81 -23.66
CA SER A 306 -15.60 -5.66 -23.59
C SER A 306 -15.66 -5.12 -22.16
N GLU A 307 -16.07 -3.86 -22.02
CA GLU A 307 -16.24 -3.22 -20.71
C GLU A 307 -17.15 -4.06 -19.80
N GLU A 308 -18.30 -4.50 -20.28
CA GLU A 308 -19.26 -5.29 -19.50
C GLU A 308 -18.64 -6.60 -18.98
N LYS A 309 -17.97 -7.36 -19.84
CA LYS A 309 -17.28 -8.61 -19.44
C LYS A 309 -16.21 -8.33 -18.39
N LEU A 310 -15.43 -7.27 -18.56
CA LEU A 310 -14.41 -6.91 -17.59
C LEU A 310 -15.03 -6.51 -16.24
N LYS A 311 -16.11 -5.72 -16.24
CA LYS A 311 -16.82 -5.37 -15.00
C LYS A 311 -17.34 -6.62 -14.29
N ASP A 312 -17.87 -7.60 -15.01
CA ASP A 312 -18.35 -8.86 -14.44
C ASP A 312 -17.22 -9.65 -13.77
N VAL A 313 -16.08 -9.82 -14.45
CA VAL A 313 -14.88 -10.44 -13.85
C VAL A 313 -14.46 -9.71 -12.58
N LEU A 314 -14.36 -8.38 -12.63
CA LEU A 314 -13.92 -7.59 -11.49
C LEU A 314 -14.92 -7.59 -10.32
N LYS A 315 -16.23 -7.69 -10.59
CA LYS A 315 -17.27 -7.87 -9.55
C LYS A 315 -17.08 -9.21 -8.84
N GLU A 316 -16.85 -10.28 -9.60
CA GLU A 316 -16.63 -11.61 -9.03
C GLU A 316 -15.31 -11.68 -8.24
N VAL A 317 -14.21 -11.12 -8.76
CA VAL A 317 -12.95 -10.99 -7.99
C VAL A 317 -13.18 -10.26 -6.66
N LYS A 318 -13.95 -9.17 -6.65
CA LYS A 318 -14.29 -8.42 -5.43
C LYS A 318 -15.20 -9.21 -4.47
N ALA A 319 -16.10 -10.04 -5.00
CA ALA A 319 -17.01 -10.86 -4.20
C ALA A 319 -16.26 -12.05 -3.55
N LEU A 320 -15.33 -12.66 -4.29
CA LEU A 320 -14.43 -13.72 -3.83
C LEU A 320 -13.37 -13.21 -2.86
N THR A 321 -12.99 -11.93 -2.93
CA THR A 321 -11.94 -11.39 -2.07
C THR A 321 -12.30 -11.56 -0.58
N PRO A 322 -11.48 -12.31 0.18
CA PRO A 322 -11.80 -12.67 1.55
C PRO A 322 -11.59 -11.51 2.53
N GLU A 323 -12.14 -11.65 3.74
CA GLU A 323 -12.14 -10.62 4.77
C GLU A 323 -10.74 -10.18 5.21
N TRP A 324 -9.73 -11.06 5.13
CA TRP A 324 -8.34 -10.76 5.51
C TRP A 324 -7.55 -10.05 4.40
N CYS A 325 -8.07 -10.01 3.17
CA CYS A 325 -7.37 -9.42 2.03
C CYS A 325 -7.78 -7.96 1.83
N ARG A 326 -6.79 -7.11 1.51
CA ARG A 326 -7.03 -5.71 1.15
C ARG A 326 -6.74 -5.46 -0.33
N ILE A 327 -7.75 -5.05 -1.10
CA ILE A 327 -7.53 -4.59 -2.47
C ILE A 327 -7.01 -3.14 -2.44
N ASP A 328 -5.71 -2.95 -2.61
CA ASP A 328 -5.04 -1.64 -2.61
C ASP A 328 -5.36 -0.84 -3.86
N ARG A 329 -5.30 -1.49 -5.02
CA ARG A 329 -5.61 -0.85 -6.31
C ARG A 329 -6.47 -1.77 -7.17
N LEU A 330 -7.40 -1.17 -7.90
CA LEU A 330 -8.30 -1.82 -8.82
C LEU A 330 -8.28 -0.97 -10.09
N VAL A 331 -7.61 -1.47 -11.13
CA VAL A 331 -7.22 -0.77 -12.36
C VAL A 331 -6.02 0.18 -12.18
N ARG A 332 -5.10 0.19 -13.15
CA ARG A 332 -3.96 1.13 -13.17
C ARG A 332 -4.41 2.50 -13.67
N ASP A 333 -3.70 3.53 -13.22
CA ASP A 333 -3.88 4.91 -13.69
C ASP A 333 -2.92 5.16 -14.87
N ILE A 334 -3.21 4.52 -16.01
CA ILE A 334 -2.48 4.74 -17.26
C ILE A 334 -3.30 5.73 -18.09
N SER A 335 -2.64 6.73 -18.67
CA SER A 335 -3.30 7.72 -19.51
C SER A 335 -3.94 7.05 -20.73
N LYS A 336 -5.15 7.47 -21.09
CA LYS A 336 -5.90 6.93 -22.25
C LYS A 336 -5.11 6.99 -23.55
N LYS A 337 -4.21 7.97 -23.71
CA LYS A 337 -3.37 8.09 -24.92
C LYS A 337 -2.45 6.89 -25.16
N TRP A 338 -2.15 6.12 -24.11
CA TRP A 338 -1.30 4.93 -24.18
C TRP A 338 -2.10 3.63 -24.31
N VAL A 339 -3.43 3.68 -24.24
CA VAL A 339 -4.27 2.47 -24.30
C VAL A 339 -4.93 2.41 -25.66
N VAL A 340 -4.40 1.56 -26.54
CA VAL A 340 -4.98 1.36 -27.88
C VAL A 340 -6.18 0.42 -27.86
N ALA A 341 -6.21 -0.51 -26.91
CA ALA A 341 -7.34 -1.42 -26.69
C ALA A 341 -7.41 -1.87 -25.22
N GLY A 342 -8.62 -2.13 -24.74
CA GLY A 342 -8.92 -2.42 -23.33
C GLY A 342 -9.48 -1.21 -22.58
N GLU A 343 -9.90 -1.44 -21.33
CA GLU A 343 -10.55 -0.41 -20.50
C GLU A 343 -9.53 0.43 -19.72
N ALA A 344 -9.67 1.76 -19.78
CA ALA A 344 -8.80 2.75 -19.16
C ALA A 344 -9.52 3.63 -18.10
N LYS A 345 -10.77 3.30 -17.74
CA LYS A 345 -11.53 4.02 -16.69
C LYS A 345 -10.85 3.89 -15.33
N THR A 346 -10.44 5.03 -14.78
CA THR A 346 -9.71 5.12 -13.51
C THR A 346 -10.61 5.11 -12.27
N ASN A 347 -11.94 5.28 -12.45
CA ASN A 347 -12.96 5.26 -11.40
C ASN A 347 -13.69 3.90 -11.30
N MET A 348 -13.10 2.82 -11.80
CA MET A 348 -13.71 1.49 -11.84
C MET A 348 -14.20 1.02 -10.46
N ARG A 349 -13.49 1.34 -9.38
CA ARG A 349 -13.90 0.95 -8.02
C ARG A 349 -15.27 1.48 -7.65
N GLN A 350 -15.56 2.76 -7.93
CA GLN A 350 -16.84 3.39 -7.61
C GLN A 350 -17.97 2.74 -8.41
N ILE A 351 -17.73 2.50 -9.71
CA ILE A 351 -18.69 1.86 -10.62
C ILE A 351 -19.08 0.48 -10.09
N LEU A 352 -18.10 -0.40 -9.84
CA LEU A 352 -18.38 -1.75 -9.37
C LEU A 352 -19.04 -1.79 -7.99
N GLN A 353 -18.73 -0.83 -7.11
CA GLN A 353 -19.39 -0.73 -5.81
C GLN A 353 -20.87 -0.40 -5.95
N ALA A 354 -21.22 0.55 -6.82
CA ALA A 354 -22.62 0.88 -7.11
C ALA A 354 -23.36 -0.29 -7.76
N GLU A 355 -22.73 -1.00 -8.70
CA GLU A 355 -23.34 -2.18 -9.33
C GLU A 355 -23.57 -3.35 -8.36
N LEU A 356 -22.59 -3.66 -7.51
CA LEU A 356 -22.74 -4.72 -6.51
C LEU A 356 -23.91 -4.45 -5.56
N LEU A 357 -24.07 -3.19 -5.13
CA LEU A 357 -25.18 -2.79 -4.25
C LEU A 357 -26.56 -3.01 -4.90
N LYS A 358 -26.70 -2.77 -6.21
CA LYS A 358 -27.97 -2.98 -6.94
C LYS A 358 -28.42 -4.44 -6.92
N VAL A 359 -27.48 -5.39 -6.82
CA VAL A 359 -27.76 -6.84 -6.79
C VAL A 359 -27.64 -7.42 -5.37
N GLY A 360 -27.66 -6.57 -4.34
CA GLY A 360 -27.59 -6.99 -2.93
C GLY A 360 -26.23 -7.59 -2.51
N LYS A 361 -25.21 -7.55 -3.37
CA LYS A 361 -23.85 -8.02 -3.05
C LYS A 361 -23.01 -6.88 -2.47
N LYS A 362 -22.04 -7.22 -1.62
CA LYS A 362 -21.05 -6.28 -1.09
C LYS A 362 -19.66 -6.91 -1.13
N CYS A 363 -18.64 -6.08 -1.39
CA CYS A 363 -17.25 -6.52 -1.31
C CYS A 363 -16.82 -6.61 0.16
N ARG A 364 -16.26 -7.75 0.56
CA ARG A 364 -15.86 -8.03 1.95
C ARG A 364 -14.38 -7.76 2.25
N CYS A 365 -13.62 -7.23 1.28
CA CYS A 365 -12.22 -6.90 1.50
C CYS A 365 -12.05 -5.83 2.59
N ILE A 366 -10.86 -5.78 3.22
CA ILE A 366 -10.51 -4.82 4.28
C ILE A 366 -10.84 -3.38 3.88
N ARG A 367 -10.46 -2.93 2.68
CA ARG A 367 -10.67 -1.54 2.22
C ARG A 367 -12.14 -1.15 2.08
N CYS A 368 -13.03 -2.13 1.91
CA CYS A 368 -14.47 -1.89 1.83
C CYS A 368 -15.14 -1.86 3.20
N ARG A 369 -14.47 -2.40 4.23
CA ARG A 369 -14.97 -2.49 5.61
C ARG A 369 -14.27 -1.53 6.57
N GLU A 370 -13.07 -1.05 6.29
CA GLU A 370 -12.33 -0.11 7.15
C GLU A 370 -13.22 1.06 7.61
N VAL A 371 -13.28 1.30 8.93
CA VAL A 371 -13.94 2.48 9.49
C VAL A 371 -13.12 3.70 9.06
N ARG A 372 -13.73 4.55 8.24
CA ARG A 372 -13.08 5.78 7.72
C ARG A 372 -13.34 6.92 8.70
N ALA A 373 -13.46 8.16 8.21
CA ALA A 373 -14.00 9.28 8.99
C ALA A 373 -15.52 9.16 9.31
N GLY A 374 -16.05 7.93 9.40
CA GLY A 374 -17.47 7.68 9.64
C GLY A 374 -17.83 7.65 11.13
N VAL A 375 -19.12 7.54 11.43
CA VAL A 375 -19.64 7.41 12.81
C VAL A 375 -19.14 6.11 13.42
N TYR A 376 -18.56 6.24 14.61
CA TYR A 376 -18.04 5.13 15.39
C TYR A 376 -19.14 4.58 16.30
N THR A 377 -19.20 3.25 16.46
CA THR A 377 -20.15 2.57 17.35
C THR A 377 -19.43 1.98 18.57
N ASP A 378 -20.13 1.96 19.71
CA ASP A 378 -19.66 1.34 20.95
C ASP A 378 -19.66 -0.20 20.89
N ARG A 379 -20.31 -0.79 19.89
CA ARG A 379 -20.50 -2.23 19.76
C ARG A 379 -19.52 -2.84 18.76
N VAL A 380 -18.29 -3.08 19.23
CA VAL A 380 -17.27 -3.83 18.46
C VAL A 380 -17.08 -5.24 19.02
N GLU A 381 -17.07 -6.22 18.13
CA GLU A 381 -16.89 -7.64 18.41
C GLU A 381 -15.47 -8.07 18.04
N TYR A 382 -14.88 -8.93 18.88
CA TYR A 382 -13.61 -9.58 18.57
C TYR A 382 -13.86 -10.80 17.68
N ILE A 383 -13.18 -10.86 16.54
CA ILE A 383 -13.31 -11.93 15.56
C ILE A 383 -11.93 -12.52 15.25
N GLU A 384 -11.83 -13.85 15.30
CA GLU A 384 -10.66 -14.62 14.88
C GLU A 384 -11.00 -15.39 13.59
N ARG A 385 -10.16 -15.24 12.57
CA ARG A 385 -10.25 -16.03 11.32
C ARG A 385 -8.93 -16.75 11.08
N LYS A 386 -8.95 -18.08 11.17
CA LYS A 386 -7.78 -18.94 10.91
C LYS A 386 -7.75 -19.38 9.45
N ARG A 387 -6.56 -19.42 8.84
CA ARG A 387 -6.30 -20.08 7.54
C ARG A 387 -4.99 -20.87 7.59
N ALA A 388 -5.01 -22.09 7.05
CA ALA A 388 -3.81 -22.88 6.87
C ALA A 388 -3.04 -22.35 5.65
N THR A 389 -1.73 -22.16 5.79
CA THR A 389 -0.86 -21.73 4.69
C THR A 389 0.37 -22.62 4.59
N LEU A 390 1.11 -22.51 3.49
CA LEU A 390 2.41 -23.16 3.38
C LEU A 390 3.35 -22.66 4.50
N GLY A 391 3.94 -23.62 5.22
CA GLY A 391 4.85 -23.40 6.35
C GLY A 391 4.24 -22.86 7.65
N GLY A 392 2.91 -22.70 7.76
CA GLY A 392 2.33 -22.15 9.00
C GLY A 392 0.84 -21.87 8.92
N ASP A 393 0.23 -21.65 10.08
CA ASP A 393 -1.12 -21.10 10.17
C ASP A 393 -1.07 -19.57 10.21
N GLU A 394 -2.06 -18.91 9.62
CA GLU A 394 -2.28 -17.47 9.73
C GLU A 394 -3.60 -17.21 10.45
N LEU A 395 -3.55 -16.36 11.47
CA LEU A 395 -4.72 -15.86 12.17
C LEU A 395 -4.89 -14.38 11.84
N PHE A 396 -6.08 -14.04 11.37
CA PHE A 396 -6.53 -12.67 11.21
C PHE A 396 -7.45 -12.32 12.39
N LEU A 397 -6.92 -11.56 13.33
CA LEU A 397 -7.64 -11.08 14.51
C LEU A 397 -8.18 -9.68 14.21
N SER A 398 -9.43 -9.41 14.57
CA SER A 398 -10.05 -8.13 14.23
C SER A 398 -11.09 -7.70 15.26
N PHE A 399 -11.26 -6.38 15.39
CA PHE A 399 -12.44 -5.78 16.00
C PHE A 399 -13.35 -5.23 14.90
N GLU A 400 -14.58 -5.75 14.83
CA GLU A 400 -15.56 -5.43 13.79
C GLU A 400 -16.92 -5.06 14.41
N GLY A 401 -17.69 -4.18 13.77
CA GLY A 401 -19.02 -3.77 14.25
C GLY A 401 -19.82 -3.14 13.13
N GLU A 402 -21.12 -3.49 13.00
CA GLU A 402 -22.02 -2.97 11.95
C GLU A 402 -21.47 -3.16 10.52
N GLY A 403 -20.75 -4.25 10.28
CA GLY A 403 -20.09 -4.53 8.99
C GLY A 403 -18.85 -3.67 8.71
N LYS A 404 -18.35 -2.92 9.69
CA LYS A 404 -17.11 -2.13 9.63
C LYS A 404 -15.98 -2.81 10.41
N LEU A 405 -14.74 -2.53 9.98
CA LEU A 405 -13.50 -3.01 10.57
C LEU A 405 -12.79 -1.85 11.27
N TYR A 406 -12.62 -1.97 12.58
CA TYR A 406 -12.02 -0.93 13.44
C TYR A 406 -10.54 -1.17 13.70
N SER A 407 -10.15 -2.43 13.91
CA SER A 407 -8.75 -2.79 14.14
C SER A 407 -8.49 -4.20 13.65
N MET A 408 -7.27 -4.46 13.20
CA MET A 408 -6.84 -5.78 12.74
C MET A 408 -5.40 -6.11 13.17
N LEU A 409 -5.12 -7.40 13.27
CA LEU A 409 -3.80 -7.97 13.50
C LEU A 409 -3.64 -9.24 12.66
N ARG A 410 -2.47 -9.41 12.03
CA ARG A 410 -2.06 -10.63 11.33
C ARG A 410 -1.04 -11.37 12.17
N LEU A 411 -1.39 -12.55 12.67
CA LEU A 411 -0.52 -13.41 13.46
C LEU A 411 -0.18 -14.66 12.65
N ARG A 412 1.10 -14.91 12.43
CA ARG A 412 1.60 -16.16 11.85
C ARG A 412 2.08 -17.08 12.95
N LEU A 413 1.70 -18.34 12.85
CA LEU A 413 2.15 -19.44 13.68
C LEU A 413 2.92 -20.42 12.78
N PRO A 414 4.25 -20.29 12.68
CA PRO A 414 5.06 -21.22 11.90
C PRO A 414 4.89 -22.67 12.36
N LYS A 415 4.96 -23.63 11.44
CA LYS A 415 4.93 -25.06 11.80
C LYS A 415 6.22 -25.45 12.53
N LYS A 416 6.12 -26.41 13.45
CA LYS A 416 7.30 -27.01 14.09
C LYS A 416 8.23 -27.61 13.03
N GLY A 417 9.51 -27.29 13.10
CA GLY A 417 10.54 -27.75 12.14
C GLY A 417 10.69 -26.87 10.90
N GLU A 418 9.90 -25.80 10.75
CA GLU A 418 10.18 -24.80 9.73
C GLU A 418 11.50 -24.10 10.03
N ARG A 419 12.39 -24.04 9.04
CA ARG A 419 13.64 -23.29 9.12
C ARG A 419 13.33 -21.79 9.09
N MET A 420 13.67 -21.07 10.17
CA MET A 420 13.57 -19.62 10.17
C MET A 420 14.82 -19.01 9.54
N LEU A 421 14.61 -17.98 8.72
CA LEU A 421 15.71 -17.26 8.09
C LEU A 421 16.49 -16.43 9.12
N PHE A 422 15.78 -15.85 10.08
CA PHE A 422 16.31 -14.94 11.09
C PHE A 422 16.42 -15.67 12.44
N PRO A 423 17.60 -15.73 13.07
CA PRO A 423 17.77 -16.40 14.37
C PRO A 423 16.84 -15.86 15.46
N GLU A 424 16.54 -14.57 15.45
CA GLU A 424 15.62 -13.93 16.40
C GLU A 424 14.15 -14.36 16.23
N LEU A 425 13.80 -15.04 15.12
CA LEU A 425 12.46 -15.59 14.88
C LEU A 425 12.33 -17.07 15.28
N GLU A 426 13.43 -17.73 15.67
CA GLU A 426 13.38 -19.11 16.10
C GLU A 426 12.49 -19.28 17.35
N GLY A 427 11.53 -20.20 17.30
CA GLY A 427 10.56 -20.40 18.38
C GLY A 427 9.55 -19.25 18.57
N CYS A 428 9.47 -18.29 17.64
CA CYS A 428 8.55 -17.16 17.73
C CYS A 428 7.25 -17.39 16.97
N ALA A 429 6.13 -16.98 17.59
CA ALA A 429 4.98 -16.54 16.80
C ALA A 429 5.27 -15.16 16.20
N ILE A 430 4.71 -14.83 15.03
CA ILE A 430 5.11 -13.63 14.29
C ILE A 430 3.90 -12.73 14.01
N VAL A 431 3.87 -11.55 14.63
CA VAL A 431 2.92 -10.48 14.28
C VAL A 431 3.42 -9.77 13.02
N ARG A 432 2.69 -9.99 11.92
CA ARG A 432 3.02 -9.49 10.57
C ARG A 432 2.46 -8.09 10.31
N GLU A 433 1.40 -7.73 11.03
CA GLU A 433 0.75 -6.44 10.91
C GLU A 433 -0.14 -6.17 12.11
N VAL A 434 -0.16 -4.92 12.57
CA VAL A 434 -1.21 -4.37 13.44
C VAL A 434 -1.67 -3.06 12.83
N HIS A 435 -2.97 -2.88 12.70
CA HIS A 435 -3.53 -1.64 12.18
C HIS A 435 -4.84 -1.32 12.88
N THR A 436 -4.93 -0.13 13.48
CA THR A 436 -6.16 0.41 14.05
C THR A 436 -6.59 1.58 13.18
N TYR A 437 -7.78 1.47 12.60
CA TYR A 437 -8.41 2.50 11.79
C TYR A 437 -9.09 3.53 12.71
N GLY A 438 -8.94 4.81 12.39
CA GLY A 438 -9.39 5.92 13.24
C GLY A 438 -9.18 7.27 12.56
N GLN A 439 -9.87 8.32 13.01
CA GLN A 439 -9.54 9.69 12.60
C GLN A 439 -8.13 10.07 13.07
N VAL A 440 -7.41 10.75 12.18
CA VAL A 440 -6.00 11.11 12.35
C VAL A 440 -5.85 12.12 13.49
N GLN A 441 -5.19 11.75 14.58
CA GLN A 441 -4.66 12.73 15.51
C GLN A 441 -3.42 13.40 14.89
N GLY A 442 -3.41 14.73 14.84
CA GLY A 442 -2.17 15.49 14.92
C GLY A 442 -1.52 15.24 16.29
N ILE A 443 -0.19 15.33 16.37
CA ILE A 443 0.59 15.06 17.59
C ILE A 443 0.21 16.00 18.77
N ASP A 444 -0.46 17.12 18.50
CA ASP A 444 -0.70 18.21 19.46
C ASP A 444 -2.18 18.58 19.74
N GLU A 445 -3.18 17.76 19.38
CA GLU A 445 -4.60 18.11 19.61
C GLU A 445 -5.26 17.42 20.82
N THR A 446 -5.85 18.23 21.70
CA THR A 446 -6.52 17.88 22.97
C THR A 446 -7.77 16.99 22.82
N GLU A 447 -8.16 16.41 23.96
CA GLU A 447 -8.75 15.07 24.14
C GLU A 447 -10.29 14.94 24.13
N VAL A 448 -11.06 15.88 23.59
CA VAL A 448 -12.45 16.01 24.11
C VAL A 448 -13.48 14.96 23.64
N ASP A 449 -13.26 14.19 22.57
CA ASP A 449 -14.24 13.12 22.16
C ASP A 449 -13.59 11.77 21.74
N LYS A 450 -12.35 11.52 22.16
CA LYS A 450 -11.43 10.55 21.52
C LYS A 450 -11.20 9.23 22.28
N THR A 451 -12.08 8.79 23.18
CA THR A 451 -11.79 7.72 24.17
C THR A 451 -12.14 6.29 23.76
N GLN A 452 -13.08 6.04 22.83
CA GLN A 452 -13.66 4.70 22.65
C GLN A 452 -12.80 3.69 21.84
N HIS A 453 -11.92 4.14 20.93
CA HIS A 453 -11.02 3.26 20.15
C HIS A 453 -9.56 3.27 20.61
N LYS A 454 -9.25 4.06 21.66
CA LYS A 454 -7.93 4.02 22.30
C LYS A 454 -7.69 2.61 22.86
N GLY A 455 -6.71 1.92 22.30
CA GLY A 455 -6.22 0.64 22.83
C GLY A 455 -6.72 -0.62 22.13
N LEU A 456 -7.55 -0.55 21.06
CA LEU A 456 -7.92 -1.75 20.30
C LEU A 456 -6.69 -2.50 19.76
N GLY A 457 -5.70 -1.78 19.22
CA GLY A 457 -4.42 -2.37 18.83
C GLY A 457 -3.68 -3.06 20.00
N LYS A 458 -3.72 -2.48 21.21
CA LYS A 458 -3.13 -3.10 22.41
C LYS A 458 -3.87 -4.37 22.82
N LYS A 459 -5.21 -4.36 22.75
CA LYS A 459 -6.04 -5.55 23.01
C LYS A 459 -5.72 -6.66 22.02
N LEU A 460 -5.59 -6.36 20.73
CA LEU A 460 -5.18 -7.35 19.72
C LEU A 460 -3.78 -7.92 19.99
N MET A 461 -2.82 -7.09 20.38
CA MET A 461 -1.49 -7.55 20.79
C MET A 461 -1.57 -8.52 21.97
N ALA A 462 -2.32 -8.17 23.02
CA ALA A 462 -2.51 -9.05 24.18
C ALA A 462 -3.17 -10.38 23.80
N SER A 463 -4.18 -10.36 22.92
CA SER A 463 -4.79 -11.59 22.40
C SER A 463 -3.79 -12.44 21.60
N ALA A 464 -2.95 -11.81 20.76
CA ALA A 464 -1.92 -12.51 20.00
C ALA A 464 -0.88 -13.19 20.91
N GLU A 465 -0.44 -12.51 21.97
CA GLU A 465 0.46 -13.06 23.00
C GLU A 465 -0.17 -14.29 23.68
N GLN A 466 -1.43 -14.19 24.11
CA GLN A 466 -2.16 -15.31 24.73
C GLN A 466 -2.33 -16.50 23.78
N ILE A 467 -2.66 -16.25 22.51
CA ILE A 467 -2.82 -17.33 21.51
C ILE A 467 -1.48 -18.01 21.25
N ALA A 468 -0.41 -17.24 21.09
CA ALA A 468 0.94 -17.77 20.87
C ALA A 468 1.40 -18.64 22.05
N SER A 469 1.22 -18.18 23.28
CA SER A 469 1.56 -18.93 24.51
C SER A 469 0.75 -20.24 24.60
N LYS A 470 -0.57 -20.20 24.36
CA LYS A 470 -1.42 -21.40 24.30
C LYS A 470 -1.04 -22.39 23.19
N LYS A 471 -0.36 -21.92 22.14
CA LYS A 471 0.14 -22.76 21.03
C LYS A 471 1.57 -23.25 21.25
N GLY A 472 2.17 -22.96 22.42
CA GLY A 472 3.48 -23.45 22.81
C GLY A 472 4.64 -22.62 22.26
N PHE A 473 4.41 -21.38 21.84
CA PHE A 473 5.49 -20.47 21.50
C PHE A 473 5.99 -19.77 22.77
N GLU A 474 7.31 -19.75 22.96
CA GLU A 474 7.97 -19.10 24.11
C GLU A 474 8.17 -17.60 23.91
N ARG A 475 8.13 -17.16 22.64
CA ARG A 475 8.40 -15.79 22.22
C ARG A 475 7.44 -15.35 21.13
N ILE A 476 7.27 -14.05 21.01
CA ILE A 476 6.53 -13.41 19.94
C ILE A 476 7.36 -12.27 19.35
N ALA A 477 7.40 -12.21 18.03
CA ALA A 477 8.15 -11.21 17.27
C ALA A 477 7.20 -10.35 16.45
N VAL A 478 7.54 -9.07 16.28
CA VAL A 478 6.79 -8.12 15.45
C VAL A 478 7.69 -7.57 14.37
N ILE A 479 7.21 -7.61 13.12
CA ILE A 479 7.84 -6.92 11.99
C ILE A 479 7.54 -5.40 12.03
N SER A 480 8.07 -4.72 13.04
CA SER A 480 7.82 -3.29 13.19
C SER A 480 8.44 -2.49 12.03
N ALA A 481 7.71 -1.51 11.52
CA ALA A 481 8.33 -0.42 10.78
C ALA A 481 9.24 0.40 11.73
N VAL A 482 10.23 1.07 11.16
CA VAL A 482 11.22 1.86 11.91
C VAL A 482 10.52 2.89 12.81
N GLY A 483 9.61 3.67 12.23
CA GLY A 483 8.86 4.70 12.94
C GLY A 483 7.88 4.22 14.01
N THR A 484 7.60 2.90 14.07
CA THR A 484 6.66 2.32 15.04
C THR A 484 7.35 1.51 16.15
N ARG A 485 8.68 1.39 16.16
CA ARG A 485 9.42 0.61 17.18
C ARG A 485 9.12 1.08 18.60
N GLU A 486 9.04 2.39 18.83
CA GLU A 486 8.70 2.99 20.14
C GLU A 486 7.33 2.56 20.68
N TYR A 487 6.36 2.30 19.80
CA TYR A 487 5.05 1.80 20.24
C TYR A 487 5.18 0.42 20.90
N TYR A 488 5.99 -0.47 20.32
CA TYR A 488 6.21 -1.82 20.84
C TYR A 488 7.13 -1.84 22.07
N LYS A 489 8.12 -0.94 22.15
CA LYS A 489 8.94 -0.77 23.37
C LYS A 489 8.07 -0.49 24.60
N LYS A 490 7.05 0.37 24.44
CA LYS A 490 6.05 0.66 25.51
C LYS A 490 5.18 -0.54 25.89
N LEU A 491 5.11 -1.58 25.06
CA LEU A 491 4.40 -2.84 25.34
C LEU A 491 5.33 -3.94 25.90
N GLY A 492 6.59 -3.60 26.18
CA GLY A 492 7.59 -4.51 26.75
C GLY A 492 8.42 -5.27 25.72
N TYR A 493 8.28 -4.97 24.43
CA TYR A 493 9.12 -5.57 23.38
C TYR A 493 10.49 -4.91 23.33
N ARG A 494 11.52 -5.68 22.93
CA ARG A 494 12.89 -5.19 22.74
C ARG A 494 13.32 -5.44 21.30
N LEU A 495 14.21 -4.61 20.78
CA LEU A 495 14.76 -4.83 19.44
C LEU A 495 15.81 -5.95 19.52
N GLU A 496 15.56 -7.05 18.82
CA GLU A 496 16.49 -8.16 18.62
C GLU A 496 16.66 -8.35 17.10
N GLY A 497 17.88 -8.12 16.59
CA GLY A 497 18.13 -8.08 15.15
C GLY A 497 17.21 -7.08 14.45
N GLU A 498 16.41 -7.55 13.50
CA GLU A 498 15.50 -6.70 12.72
C GLU A 498 14.06 -6.67 13.26
N TYR A 499 13.78 -7.27 14.42
CA TYR A 499 12.42 -7.47 14.93
C TYR A 499 12.25 -6.95 16.36
N MET A 500 11.01 -6.58 16.70
CA MET A 500 10.65 -6.31 18.10
C MET A 500 10.19 -7.62 18.73
N VAL A 501 10.92 -8.15 19.71
CA VAL A 501 10.71 -9.46 20.33
C VAL A 501 10.33 -9.32 21.80
N LYS A 502 9.48 -10.24 22.28
CA LYS A 502 9.05 -10.35 23.68
C LYS A 502 8.87 -11.83 24.06
N GLY A 503 9.32 -12.22 25.25
CA GLY A 503 8.98 -13.52 25.84
C GLY A 503 7.56 -13.54 26.40
N ILE A 504 6.84 -14.65 26.24
CA ILE A 504 5.40 -14.76 26.54
C ILE A 504 5.03 -16.04 27.29
#